data_AF-A0A518DGW5-F1
#
_entry.id   AF-A0A518DGW5-F1
#
_cell.length_a   1.000
_cell.length_b   1.000
_cell.length_c   1.000
_cell.angle_alpha   90.00
_cell.angle_beta   90.00
_cell.angle_gamma   90.00
#
_symmetry.space_group_name_H-M   'P 1'
#
loop_
_entity.id
_entity.type
_entity.pdbx_description
1 polymer ?
#
loop_
_entity_poly.entity_id
_entity_poly.type
_entity_poly.pdbx_seq_one_letter_code
_entity_poly.pdbx_strand_id
1 'polypeptide(L)'
;MKHVVTIGLIVLGGASGVFGAGETEHSSGNTDVRTPAVRRAIYARHAAGFSQPGIDLPAGGITKGRIAIDSDGNVFASDDLGAIPFGVGILWKKNLLGKVVHVGFNNNPNPDRWANAAKDQPGLKQDEEFAAIIAGTVDRFGLKPESVFNYANAADVSKATQNLVKEINASSADDPLYIVEAGAMKHLYDALAASDASRRPFVTVVSHSGWNDIECHDSAQNENIVDILRDFPNVKFDHIADQNRGLRARGAAGWDAIAWMKDSADPRVRWLHTCAQKGDPNRWGFLNLGTEVDISDAGMYYYLSTGREDADLDDLKELFSAAEPGPAGR
;
A
#
# COMPACT_ATOMS: atom_id res chain seq x y z
N MET A 1 64.97 -3.54 37.97
CA MET A 1 63.77 -4.35 37.69
C MET A 1 63.52 -4.31 36.19
N LYS A 2 63.43 -5.50 35.59
CA LYS A 2 62.82 -5.90 34.30
C LYS A 2 62.67 -4.84 33.16
N HIS A 3 63.41 -5.12 32.06
CA HIS A 3 63.11 -5.00 30.60
C HIS A 3 62.22 -3.83 30.11
N VAL A 4 62.66 -2.86 29.30
CA VAL A 4 63.13 -2.87 27.88
C VAL A 4 62.24 -3.68 26.93
N VAL A 5 61.54 -3.00 26.00
CA VAL A 5 61.76 -3.04 24.54
C VAL A 5 61.22 -1.74 23.89
N THR A 6 62.15 -1.02 23.25
CA THR A 6 61.96 0.00 22.20
C THR A 6 61.79 -0.70 20.85
N ILE A 7 61.14 -0.08 19.85
CA ILE A 7 61.65 0.05 18.45
C ILE A 7 60.69 0.97 17.67
N GLY A 8 61.27 1.97 17.00
CA GLY A 8 60.64 2.74 15.93
C GLY A 8 61.31 2.47 14.58
N LEU A 9 60.81 3.20 13.56
CA LEU A 9 61.23 3.24 12.14
C LEU A 9 60.79 2.02 11.31
N ILE A 10 60.29 2.17 10.08
CA ILE A 10 61.02 2.66 8.90
C ILE A 10 60.08 3.37 7.90
N VAL A 11 60.48 4.56 7.46
CA VAL A 11 60.17 5.15 6.14
C VAL A 11 61.28 4.71 5.18
N LEU A 12 60.95 4.42 3.92
CA LEU A 12 61.76 4.56 2.69
C LEU A 12 60.87 3.99 1.55
N GLY A 13 60.57 4.61 0.42
CA GLY A 13 61.20 5.71 -0.32
C GLY A 13 61.16 5.30 -1.80
N GLY A 14 60.88 6.23 -2.73
CA GLY A 14 61.05 5.96 -4.17
C GLY A 14 60.17 6.82 -5.07
N ALA A 15 60.79 7.83 -5.68
CA ALA A 15 60.19 8.89 -6.49
C ALA A 15 60.04 8.53 -7.99
N SER A 16 59.55 9.53 -8.75
CA SER A 16 59.44 9.70 -10.22
C SER A 16 58.11 9.25 -10.85
N GLY A 17 57.37 10.02 -11.63
CA GLY A 17 57.46 11.42 -12.08
C GLY A 17 56.33 11.75 -13.08
N VAL A 18 56.11 13.05 -13.31
CA VAL A 18 55.69 13.69 -14.59
C VAL A 18 54.21 13.57 -15.06
N PHE A 19 53.53 14.72 -14.96
CA PHE A 19 52.45 15.32 -15.79
C PHE A 19 51.13 14.56 -16.06
N GLY A 20 50.03 15.22 -15.70
CA GLY A 20 48.69 15.00 -16.22
C GLY A 20 47.70 15.96 -15.58
N ALA A 21 47.39 17.05 -16.28
CA ALA A 21 46.42 18.05 -15.85
C ALA A 21 44.98 17.53 -16.03
N GLY A 22 44.09 17.98 -15.14
CA GLY A 22 42.66 18.08 -15.40
C GLY A 22 41.83 16.85 -15.05
N GLU A 23 41.17 16.90 -13.89
CA GLU A 23 39.70 16.87 -13.79
C GLU A 23 39.33 16.90 -12.31
N THR A 24 38.73 18.01 -11.87
CA THR A 24 38.07 18.11 -10.58
C THR A 24 36.75 17.34 -10.67
N GLU A 25 36.75 16.08 -10.28
CA GLU A 25 35.51 15.36 -9.98
C GLU A 25 34.89 15.99 -8.72
N HIS A 26 33.80 16.73 -8.93
CA HIS A 26 32.80 16.97 -7.90
C HIS A 26 32.20 15.62 -7.50
N SER A 27 32.70 15.01 -6.43
CA SER A 27 32.00 13.93 -5.73
C SER A 27 30.74 14.52 -5.08
N SER A 28 29.65 14.53 -5.84
CA SER A 28 28.33 14.55 -5.23
C SER A 28 28.18 13.21 -4.50
N GLY A 29 28.22 13.26 -3.17
CA GLY A 29 27.97 12.11 -2.31
C GLY A 29 26.51 11.66 -2.44
N ASN A 30 26.19 11.02 -3.56
CA ASN A 30 24.92 10.33 -3.73
C ASN A 30 25.12 8.93 -3.14
N THR A 31 24.71 8.75 -1.89
CA THR A 31 24.62 7.41 -1.32
C THR A 31 23.56 6.66 -2.10
N ASP A 32 23.96 5.61 -2.82
CA ASP A 32 23.01 4.76 -3.52
C ASP A 32 22.07 4.12 -2.48
N VAL A 33 20.85 4.66 -2.42
CA VAL A 33 19.80 4.23 -1.48
C VAL A 33 19.35 2.78 -1.73
N ARG A 34 19.84 2.14 -2.80
CA ARG A 34 19.54 0.73 -3.13
C ARG A 34 20.46 -0.26 -2.44
N THR A 35 21.42 0.18 -1.62
CA THR A 35 22.27 -0.77 -0.89
C THR A 35 21.47 -1.56 0.14
N PRO A 36 21.76 -2.87 0.35
CA PRO A 36 21.11 -3.69 1.36
C PRO A 36 21.23 -3.15 2.80
N ALA A 37 22.21 -2.26 3.06
CA ALA A 37 22.38 -1.60 4.36
C ALA A 37 21.35 -0.47 4.55
N VAL A 38 21.10 0.34 3.53
CA VAL A 38 20.07 1.39 3.55
C VAL A 38 18.68 0.77 3.65
N ARG A 39 18.39 -0.27 2.84
CA ARG A 39 17.14 -1.06 2.97
C ARG A 39 16.95 -1.61 4.39
N ARG A 40 17.99 -2.19 5.01
CA ARG A 40 17.91 -2.69 6.39
C ARG A 40 17.69 -1.60 7.45
N ALA A 41 18.28 -0.42 7.28
CA ALA A 41 18.06 0.70 8.19
C ALA A 41 16.63 1.27 8.08
N ILE A 42 16.07 1.24 6.88
CA ILE A 42 14.67 1.54 6.56
C ILE A 42 13.76 0.48 7.22
N TYR A 43 13.95 -0.81 6.92
CA TYR A 43 13.20 -1.90 7.56
C TYR A 43 13.23 -1.90 9.09
N ALA A 44 14.37 -1.58 9.72
CA ALA A 44 14.50 -1.54 11.17
C ALA A 44 13.73 -0.37 11.82
N ARG A 45 13.43 0.70 11.07
CA ARG A 45 12.50 1.76 11.49
C ARG A 45 11.03 1.38 11.23
N HIS A 46 10.76 0.49 10.29
CA HIS A 46 9.40 0.19 9.79
C HIS A 46 8.61 -0.79 10.66
N ALA A 47 9.27 -1.73 11.35
CA ALA A 47 8.58 -2.70 12.22
C ALA A 47 7.83 -2.05 13.42
N ALA A 48 8.05 -0.77 13.68
CA ALA A 48 7.39 0.01 14.73
C ALA A 48 6.39 1.07 14.22
N GLY A 49 6.23 1.21 12.90
CA GLY A 49 5.56 2.36 12.27
C GLY A 49 6.46 3.61 12.25
N PHE A 50 6.35 4.42 11.19
CA PHE A 50 6.99 5.73 11.12
C PHE A 50 6.08 6.70 10.37
N SER A 51 5.30 7.46 11.13
CA SER A 51 4.63 8.65 10.61
C SER A 51 5.63 9.80 10.56
N GLN A 52 5.66 10.55 9.45
CA GLN A 52 6.34 11.85 9.48
C GLN A 52 5.74 12.71 10.60
N PRO A 53 6.55 13.50 11.34
CA PRO A 53 6.03 14.36 12.41
C PRO A 53 4.89 15.27 11.90
N GLY A 54 3.75 15.26 12.60
CA GLY A 54 2.60 16.11 12.28
C GLY A 54 1.52 15.46 11.42
N ILE A 55 1.53 14.12 11.30
CA ILE A 55 0.37 13.35 10.83
C ILE A 55 -0.33 12.76 12.06
N ASP A 56 -1.16 13.56 12.72
CA ASP A 56 -2.10 13.06 13.71
C ASP A 56 -3.49 13.11 13.08
N LEU A 57 -4.04 11.94 12.72
CA LEU A 57 -5.48 11.89 12.42
C LEU A 57 -6.25 12.29 13.69
N PRO A 58 -7.35 13.06 13.57
CA PRO A 58 -8.20 13.32 14.72
C PRO A 58 -8.70 12.01 15.32
N ALA A 59 -8.89 11.98 16.64
CA ALA A 59 -9.67 10.92 17.27
C ALA A 59 -11.05 10.87 16.59
N GLY A 60 -11.39 9.73 15.97
CA GLY A 60 -12.58 9.58 15.13
C GLY A 60 -12.33 9.64 13.62
N GLY A 61 -11.07 9.72 13.17
CA GLY A 61 -10.69 9.66 11.76
C GLY A 61 -10.80 11.00 11.03
N ILE A 62 -10.71 10.94 9.70
CA ILE A 62 -10.74 12.12 8.84
C ILE A 62 -12.12 12.79 8.86
N THR A 63 -12.12 14.12 8.95
CA THR A 63 -13.36 14.93 8.93
C THR A 63 -13.53 15.72 7.62
N LYS A 64 -12.42 16.06 6.96
CA LYS A 64 -12.37 16.78 5.69
C LYS A 64 -11.55 16.03 4.64
N GLY A 65 -11.60 16.49 3.40
CA GLY A 65 -10.83 15.90 2.32
C GLY A 65 -11.53 14.77 1.58
N ARG A 66 -10.77 14.22 0.63
CA ARG A 66 -11.10 13.14 -0.30
C ARG A 66 -10.20 11.93 -0.05
N ILE A 67 -10.65 10.76 -0.50
CA ILE A 67 -9.94 9.48 -0.37
C ILE A 67 -9.66 8.94 -1.77
N ALA A 68 -8.40 8.62 -2.04
CA ALA A 68 -7.97 7.77 -3.14
C ALA A 68 -7.52 6.42 -2.56
N ILE A 69 -7.76 5.35 -3.32
CA ILE A 69 -7.35 3.99 -3.01
C ILE A 69 -6.52 3.52 -4.20
N ASP A 70 -5.32 3.02 -3.96
CA ASP A 70 -4.47 2.42 -4.97
C ASP A 70 -3.90 1.11 -4.41
N SER A 71 -4.17 0.00 -5.09
CA SER A 71 -3.94 -1.37 -4.59
C SER A 71 -3.30 -2.24 -5.66
N ASP A 72 -2.31 -3.04 -5.28
CA ASP A 72 -1.51 -3.84 -6.22
C ASP A 72 -2.23 -5.06 -6.76
N GLY A 73 -3.13 -5.65 -5.98
CA GLY A 73 -4.00 -6.75 -6.38
C GLY A 73 -3.27 -7.93 -7.05
N ASN A 74 -3.95 -8.65 -7.95
CA ASN A 74 -3.41 -9.76 -8.78
C ASN A 74 -2.85 -11.01 -8.04
N VAL A 75 -2.23 -11.93 -8.81
CA VAL A 75 -1.70 -13.26 -8.38
C VAL A 75 -0.83 -13.24 -7.13
N PHE A 76 -0.13 -12.15 -6.85
CA PHE A 76 0.82 -12.09 -5.73
C PHE A 76 0.28 -11.32 -4.50
N ALA A 77 -0.86 -10.63 -4.63
CA ALA A 77 -1.58 -9.99 -3.54
C ALA A 77 -3.07 -10.34 -3.64
N SER A 78 -3.40 -11.62 -3.42
CA SER A 78 -4.79 -12.08 -3.48
C SER A 78 -5.62 -11.58 -2.30
N ASP A 79 -4.99 -11.23 -1.19
CA ASP A 79 -5.59 -10.63 0.00
C ASP A 79 -6.35 -9.33 -0.33
N ASP A 80 -5.90 -8.57 -1.34
CA ASP A 80 -6.60 -7.40 -1.86
C ASP A 80 -8.01 -7.69 -2.43
N LEU A 81 -8.26 -8.94 -2.88
CA LEU A 81 -9.61 -9.38 -3.27
C LEU A 81 -10.59 -9.33 -2.09
N GLY A 82 -10.08 -9.44 -0.86
CA GLY A 82 -10.81 -9.22 0.38
C GLY A 82 -10.68 -7.80 0.90
N ALA A 83 -9.48 -7.21 0.87
CA ALA A 83 -9.18 -5.96 1.54
C ALA A 83 -9.96 -4.76 0.98
N ILE A 84 -10.01 -4.56 -0.35
CA ILE A 84 -10.76 -3.42 -0.95
C ILE A 84 -12.25 -3.48 -0.61
N PRO A 85 -12.98 -4.61 -0.80
CA PRO A 85 -14.38 -4.72 -0.38
C PRO A 85 -14.60 -4.41 1.10
N PHE A 86 -13.75 -4.94 1.98
CA PHE A 86 -13.84 -4.66 3.42
C PHE A 86 -13.58 -3.18 3.72
N GLY A 87 -12.55 -2.59 3.12
CA GLY A 87 -12.23 -1.18 3.21
C GLY A 87 -13.37 -0.27 2.77
N VAL A 88 -13.98 -0.55 1.61
CA VAL A 88 -15.17 0.15 1.12
C VAL A 88 -16.36 -0.04 2.07
N GLY A 89 -16.55 -1.23 2.63
CA GLY A 89 -17.57 -1.52 3.63
C GLY A 89 -17.38 -0.71 4.93
N ILE A 90 -16.13 -0.56 5.38
CA ILE A 90 -15.75 0.27 6.54
C ILE A 90 -16.09 1.74 6.25
N LEU A 91 -15.65 2.28 5.11
CA LEU A 91 -15.96 3.66 4.70
C LEU A 91 -17.47 3.89 4.57
N TRP A 92 -18.22 2.91 4.07
CA TRP A 92 -19.68 2.98 3.99
C TRP A 92 -20.31 3.04 5.40
N LYS A 93 -19.93 2.14 6.31
CA LYS A 93 -20.40 2.15 7.71
C LYS A 93 -20.06 3.45 8.46
N LYS A 94 -18.94 4.08 8.09
CA LYS A 94 -18.47 5.34 8.68
C LYS A 94 -18.96 6.58 7.95
N ASN A 95 -19.84 6.45 6.95
CA ASN A 95 -20.37 7.56 6.14
C ASN A 95 -19.27 8.38 5.41
N LEU A 96 -18.17 7.71 5.05
CA LEU A 96 -17.03 8.31 4.34
C LEU A 96 -16.98 7.91 2.86
N LEU A 97 -17.83 6.98 2.40
CA LEU A 97 -17.81 6.51 1.01
C LEU A 97 -17.98 7.65 -0.01
N GLY A 98 -18.76 8.68 0.32
CA GLY A 98 -18.92 9.86 -0.54
C GLY A 98 -17.64 10.67 -0.78
N LYS A 99 -16.60 10.46 0.04
CA LYS A 99 -15.27 11.07 -0.10
C LYS A 99 -14.35 10.30 -1.05
N VAL A 100 -14.70 9.08 -1.46
CA VAL A 100 -13.88 8.29 -2.39
C VAL A 100 -13.95 8.89 -3.79
N VAL A 101 -12.79 9.21 -4.36
CA VAL A 101 -12.65 9.87 -5.66
C VAL A 101 -11.81 9.07 -6.67
N HIS A 102 -11.06 8.09 -6.19
CA HIS A 102 -10.21 7.22 -7.01
C HIS A 102 -10.11 5.84 -6.35
N VAL A 103 -10.23 4.79 -7.15
CA VAL A 103 -10.00 3.38 -6.78
C VAL A 103 -9.23 2.71 -7.91
N GLY A 104 -7.92 2.62 -7.74
CA GLY A 104 -7.00 1.86 -8.56
C GLY A 104 -6.79 0.46 -8.00
N PHE A 105 -6.84 -0.57 -8.85
CA PHE A 105 -6.55 -1.95 -8.46
C PHE A 105 -5.80 -2.69 -9.57
N ASN A 106 -5.17 -3.82 -9.23
CA ASN A 106 -4.23 -4.55 -10.08
C ASN A 106 -3.03 -3.70 -10.52
N ASN A 107 -2.54 -2.83 -9.64
CA ASN A 107 -1.54 -1.82 -9.95
C ASN A 107 -0.08 -2.34 -9.92
N ASN A 108 0.16 -3.63 -9.68
CA ASN A 108 1.51 -4.17 -9.67
C ASN A 108 2.15 -4.09 -11.08
N PRO A 109 3.29 -3.38 -11.25
CA PRO A 109 3.87 -3.09 -12.56
C PRO A 109 4.67 -4.25 -13.18
N ASN A 110 4.61 -5.48 -12.64
CA ASN A 110 5.41 -6.61 -13.12
C ASN A 110 4.62 -7.60 -14.02
N PRO A 111 4.52 -7.33 -15.35
CA PRO A 111 3.80 -8.17 -16.30
C PRO A 111 4.49 -9.52 -16.56
N ASP A 112 5.80 -9.65 -16.32
CA ASP A 112 6.53 -10.90 -16.56
C ASP A 112 6.18 -11.96 -15.52
N ARG A 113 6.01 -11.55 -14.26
CA ARG A 113 5.48 -12.42 -13.21
C ARG A 113 4.04 -12.84 -13.49
N TRP A 114 3.19 -11.91 -13.96
CA TRP A 114 1.84 -12.22 -14.42
C TRP A 114 1.85 -13.25 -15.56
N ALA A 115 2.65 -13.01 -16.60
CA ALA A 115 2.73 -13.86 -17.77
C ALA A 115 3.30 -15.24 -17.45
N ASN A 116 4.20 -15.36 -16.47
CA ASN A 116 4.75 -16.65 -16.05
C ASN A 116 3.78 -17.41 -15.14
N ALA A 117 3.10 -16.75 -14.21
CA ALA A 117 2.04 -17.37 -13.41
C ALA A 117 0.87 -17.88 -14.27
N ALA A 118 0.46 -17.11 -15.29
CA ALA A 118 -0.59 -17.51 -16.22
C ALA A 118 -0.19 -18.66 -17.15
N LYS A 119 1.11 -18.82 -17.47
CA LYS A 119 1.63 -19.95 -18.26
C LYS A 119 1.60 -21.25 -17.46
N ASP A 120 1.91 -21.19 -16.17
CA ASP A 120 1.97 -22.36 -15.30
C ASP A 120 0.58 -22.87 -14.89
N GLN A 121 -0.48 -22.07 -15.07
CA GLN A 121 -1.87 -22.46 -14.84
C GLN A 121 -2.83 -21.84 -15.90
N PRO A 122 -2.95 -22.44 -17.09
CA PRO A 122 -3.89 -21.98 -18.11
C PRO A 122 -5.34 -22.07 -17.60
N GLY A 123 -5.93 -20.92 -17.27
CA GLY A 123 -7.28 -20.83 -16.70
C GLY A 123 -7.41 -19.86 -15.53
N LEU A 124 -6.31 -19.34 -15.00
CA LEU A 124 -6.32 -18.25 -14.03
C LEU A 124 -6.93 -16.99 -14.63
N LYS A 125 -8.09 -16.61 -14.12
CA LYS A 125 -8.86 -15.42 -14.50
C LYS A 125 -8.91 -14.42 -13.36
N GLN A 126 -7.80 -14.25 -12.65
CA GLN A 126 -7.79 -13.47 -11.42
C GLN A 126 -8.11 -12.00 -11.65
N ASP A 127 -7.64 -11.40 -12.75
CA ASP A 127 -8.03 -10.03 -13.11
C ASP A 127 -9.53 -9.90 -13.38
N GLU A 128 -10.13 -10.90 -14.05
CA GLU A 128 -11.58 -10.93 -14.28
C GLU A 128 -12.34 -11.10 -12.96
N GLU A 129 -11.83 -11.93 -12.06
CA GLU A 129 -12.40 -12.15 -10.73
C GLU A 129 -12.27 -10.90 -9.86
N PHE A 130 -11.12 -10.21 -9.90
CA PHE A 130 -10.91 -8.95 -9.22
C PHE A 130 -11.90 -7.90 -9.76
N ALA A 131 -11.97 -7.75 -11.08
CA ALA A 131 -12.93 -6.84 -11.72
C ALA A 131 -14.38 -7.17 -11.31
N ALA A 132 -14.75 -8.45 -11.23
CA ALA A 132 -16.07 -8.88 -10.78
C ALA A 132 -16.32 -8.58 -9.29
N ILE A 133 -15.31 -8.73 -8.42
CA ILE A 133 -15.41 -8.35 -7.01
C ILE A 133 -15.61 -6.83 -6.88
N ILE A 134 -14.82 -6.03 -7.59
CA ILE A 134 -14.93 -4.57 -7.54
C ILE A 134 -16.28 -4.10 -8.10
N ALA A 135 -16.76 -4.68 -9.19
CA ALA A 135 -18.11 -4.43 -9.70
C ALA A 135 -19.18 -4.79 -8.64
N GLY A 136 -19.03 -5.94 -7.98
CA GLY A 136 -19.91 -6.35 -6.89
C GLY A 136 -19.89 -5.41 -5.68
N THR A 137 -18.73 -4.80 -5.38
CA THR A 137 -18.53 -3.78 -4.35
C THR A 137 -19.20 -2.46 -4.73
N VAL A 138 -19.06 -2.04 -6.00
CA VAL A 138 -19.78 -0.89 -6.58
C VAL A 138 -21.28 -1.02 -6.38
N ASP A 139 -21.86 -2.13 -6.82
CA ASP A 139 -23.31 -2.36 -6.76
C ASP A 139 -23.85 -2.41 -5.32
N ARG A 140 -23.06 -2.94 -4.39
CA ARG A 140 -23.52 -3.20 -3.01
C ARG A 140 -23.38 -2.03 -2.07
N PHE A 141 -22.31 -1.26 -2.22
CA PHE A 141 -22.01 -0.15 -1.31
C PHE A 141 -22.31 1.21 -1.95
N GLY A 142 -22.51 1.28 -3.27
CA GLY A 142 -22.75 2.53 -3.98
C GLY A 142 -21.47 3.32 -4.25
N LEU A 143 -20.34 2.64 -4.42
CA LEU A 143 -19.10 3.26 -4.90
C LEU A 143 -19.35 3.78 -6.33
N LYS A 144 -18.80 4.95 -6.65
CA LYS A 144 -19.01 5.58 -7.96
C LYS A 144 -18.26 4.82 -9.06
N PRO A 145 -18.94 4.25 -10.07
CA PRO A 145 -18.27 3.50 -11.14
C PRO A 145 -17.19 4.31 -11.87
N GLU A 146 -17.41 5.62 -12.04
CA GLU A 146 -16.48 6.53 -12.70
C GLU A 146 -15.18 6.79 -11.92
N SER A 147 -15.10 6.35 -10.66
CA SER A 147 -13.90 6.45 -9.83
C SER A 147 -13.05 5.18 -9.84
N VAL A 148 -13.47 4.13 -10.53
CA VAL A 148 -12.84 2.80 -10.50
C VAL A 148 -11.98 2.58 -11.76
N PHE A 149 -10.74 2.14 -11.56
CA PHE A 149 -9.77 1.91 -12.63
C PHE A 149 -9.02 0.59 -12.43
N ASN A 150 -8.97 -0.23 -13.49
CA ASN A 150 -8.24 -1.50 -13.49
C ASN A 150 -6.90 -1.34 -14.22
N TYR A 151 -5.78 -1.38 -13.50
CA TYR A 151 -4.45 -1.21 -14.09
C TYR A 151 -4.01 -2.40 -14.96
N ALA A 152 -4.68 -3.56 -14.86
CA ALA A 152 -4.48 -4.67 -15.80
C ALA A 152 -4.99 -4.33 -17.23
N ASN A 153 -5.85 -3.32 -17.36
CA ASN A 153 -6.29 -2.81 -18.66
C ASN A 153 -5.43 -1.62 -19.09
N ALA A 154 -4.61 -1.81 -20.13
CA ALA A 154 -3.72 -0.76 -20.66
C ALA A 154 -4.46 0.56 -21.01
N ALA A 155 -5.72 0.48 -21.44
CA ALA A 155 -6.52 1.67 -21.74
C ALA A 155 -6.94 2.45 -20.48
N ASP A 156 -6.96 1.80 -19.32
CA ASP A 156 -7.34 2.40 -18.05
C ASP A 156 -6.13 2.91 -17.26
N VAL A 157 -4.93 2.36 -17.44
CA VAL A 157 -3.69 2.85 -16.78
C VAL A 157 -3.53 4.37 -16.94
N SER A 158 -3.62 4.88 -18.18
CA SER A 158 -3.46 6.33 -18.41
C SER A 158 -4.60 7.14 -17.78
N LYS A 159 -5.84 6.62 -17.78
CA LYS A 159 -6.97 7.29 -17.15
C LYS A 159 -6.85 7.31 -15.63
N ALA A 160 -6.39 6.22 -15.04
CA ALA A 160 -6.17 6.07 -13.61
C ALA A 160 -5.12 7.07 -13.15
N THR A 161 -3.95 7.10 -13.80
CA THR A 161 -2.88 8.07 -13.51
C THR A 161 -3.38 9.50 -13.68
N GLN A 162 -4.08 9.82 -14.78
CA GLN A 162 -4.61 11.18 -15.00
C GLN A 162 -5.66 11.57 -13.96
N ASN A 163 -6.52 10.64 -13.53
CA ASN A 163 -7.47 10.87 -12.47
C ASN A 163 -6.75 11.14 -11.15
N LEU A 164 -5.77 10.32 -10.77
CA LEU A 164 -5.00 10.54 -9.54
C LEU A 164 -4.23 11.88 -9.56
N VAL A 165 -3.61 12.25 -10.69
CA VAL A 165 -2.99 13.57 -10.89
C VAL A 165 -4.01 14.69 -10.68
N LYS A 166 -5.20 14.58 -11.28
CA LYS A 166 -6.28 15.55 -11.12
C LYS A 166 -6.68 15.69 -9.66
N GLU A 167 -6.86 14.57 -8.95
CA GLU A 167 -7.26 14.60 -7.55
C GLU A 167 -6.16 15.17 -6.64
N ILE A 168 -4.88 14.87 -6.92
CA ILE A 168 -3.73 15.51 -6.26
C ILE A 168 -3.75 17.03 -6.51
N ASN A 169 -3.92 17.47 -7.76
CA ASN A 169 -3.89 18.89 -8.11
C ASN A 169 -5.05 19.70 -7.54
N ALA A 170 -6.19 19.05 -7.26
CA ALA A 170 -7.32 19.67 -6.57
C ALA A 170 -7.09 19.84 -5.06
N SER A 171 -6.03 19.27 -4.49
CA SER A 171 -5.80 19.26 -3.04
C SER A 171 -5.50 20.66 -2.49
N SER A 172 -6.04 20.91 -1.30
CA SER A 172 -5.88 22.17 -0.58
C SER A 172 -5.90 21.94 0.92
N ALA A 173 -5.65 22.99 1.71
CA ALA A 173 -5.75 22.91 3.16
C ALA A 173 -7.15 22.52 3.65
N ASP A 174 -8.20 22.94 2.93
CA ASP A 174 -9.60 22.69 3.29
C ASP A 174 -10.15 21.39 2.70
N ASP A 175 -9.55 20.92 1.61
CA ASP A 175 -9.90 19.67 0.94
C ASP A 175 -8.64 18.84 0.60
N PRO A 176 -7.97 18.27 1.63
CA PRO A 176 -6.78 17.45 1.43
C PRO A 176 -7.13 16.12 0.74
N LEU A 177 -6.12 15.46 0.17
CA LEU A 177 -6.26 14.11 -0.38
C LEU A 177 -5.55 13.11 0.53
N TYR A 178 -6.26 12.06 0.93
CA TYR A 178 -5.69 10.88 1.59
C TYR A 178 -5.62 9.75 0.57
N ILE A 179 -4.44 9.17 0.38
CA ILE A 179 -4.21 8.06 -0.54
C ILE A 179 -3.94 6.82 0.31
N VAL A 180 -4.82 5.82 0.25
CA VAL A 180 -4.55 4.47 0.76
C VAL A 180 -3.71 3.77 -0.28
N GLU A 181 -2.45 3.50 0.04
CA GLU A 181 -1.47 2.87 -0.86
C GLU A 181 -1.16 1.45 -0.36
N ALA A 182 -1.81 0.49 -1.00
CA ALA A 182 -1.82 -0.94 -0.72
C ALA A 182 -0.95 -1.70 -1.74
N GLY A 183 0.37 -1.50 -1.68
CA GLY A 183 1.33 -2.25 -2.50
C GLY A 183 2.33 -1.38 -3.26
N ALA A 184 2.48 -1.62 -4.56
CA ALA A 184 3.56 -1.08 -5.38
C ALA A 184 3.43 0.42 -5.66
N MET A 185 4.42 1.20 -5.22
CA MET A 185 4.42 2.67 -5.26
C MET A 185 4.56 3.29 -6.67
N LYS A 186 4.65 2.49 -7.74
CA LYS A 186 4.98 2.97 -9.10
C LYS A 186 3.94 3.95 -9.64
N HIS A 187 2.66 3.59 -9.56
CA HIS A 187 1.59 4.41 -10.13
C HIS A 187 1.37 5.69 -9.32
N LEU A 188 1.48 5.59 -7.98
CA LEU A 188 1.55 6.76 -7.10
C LEU A 188 2.73 7.67 -7.47
N TYR A 189 3.93 7.11 -7.68
CA TYR A 189 5.11 7.88 -8.08
C TYR A 189 4.87 8.65 -9.38
N ASP A 190 4.34 7.98 -10.41
CA ASP A 190 4.04 8.61 -11.71
C ASP A 190 3.02 9.75 -11.56
N ALA A 191 1.98 9.55 -10.76
CA ALA A 191 0.98 10.58 -10.51
C ALA A 191 1.56 11.77 -9.74
N LEU A 192 2.40 11.51 -8.73
CA LEU A 192 3.10 12.57 -7.99
C LEU A 192 4.06 13.34 -8.90
N ALA A 193 4.84 12.65 -9.74
CA ALA A 193 5.76 13.27 -10.68
C ALA A 193 5.05 14.20 -11.67
N ALA A 194 3.88 13.80 -12.16
CA ALA A 194 3.05 14.58 -13.08
C ALA A 194 2.17 15.66 -12.41
N SER A 195 2.08 15.68 -11.08
CA SER A 195 1.25 16.63 -10.33
C SER A 195 1.94 17.98 -10.06
N ASP A 196 1.14 18.99 -9.69
CA ASP A 196 1.60 20.30 -9.27
C ASP A 196 2.32 20.24 -7.91
N ALA A 197 3.60 20.62 -7.88
CA ALA A 197 4.41 20.57 -6.66
C ALA A 197 3.83 21.40 -5.49
N SER A 198 3.07 22.47 -5.77
CA SER A 198 2.41 23.31 -4.76
C SER A 198 1.21 22.65 -4.10
N ARG A 199 0.70 21.54 -4.66
CA ARG A 199 -0.48 20.80 -4.18
C ARG A 199 -0.12 19.61 -3.29
N ARG A 200 1.06 19.02 -3.53
CA ARG A 200 1.63 17.89 -2.77
C ARG A 200 1.65 18.07 -1.24
N PRO A 201 1.87 19.28 -0.65
CA PRO A 201 1.72 19.52 0.79
C PRO A 201 0.38 19.15 1.41
N PHE A 202 -0.67 19.03 0.58
CA PHE A 202 -2.03 18.69 0.99
C PHE A 202 -2.39 17.22 0.72
N VAL A 203 -1.40 16.40 0.33
CA VAL A 203 -1.54 14.97 0.10
C VAL A 203 -0.95 14.21 1.29
N THR A 204 -1.70 13.24 1.80
CA THR A 204 -1.24 12.26 2.80
C THR A 204 -1.35 10.87 2.21
N VAL A 205 -0.24 10.16 2.09
CA VAL A 205 -0.19 8.76 1.70
C VAL A 205 -0.21 7.93 2.99
N VAL A 206 -1.14 7.00 3.10
CA VAL A 206 -1.24 6.03 4.20
C VAL A 206 -0.85 4.67 3.62
N SER A 207 0.14 4.03 4.23
CA SER A 207 0.57 2.67 3.87
C SER A 207 0.94 1.88 5.12
N HIS A 208 1.10 0.56 5.00
CA HIS A 208 1.60 -0.31 6.07
C HIS A 208 2.39 -1.46 5.48
N SER A 209 3.04 -2.21 6.38
CA SER A 209 3.85 -3.40 6.08
C SER A 209 5.14 -3.11 5.32
N GLY A 210 6.14 -3.97 5.54
CA GLY A 210 7.37 -3.95 4.76
C GLY A 210 7.20 -4.45 3.33
N TRP A 211 6.06 -5.08 3.02
CA TRP A 211 5.74 -5.57 1.68
C TRP A 211 5.45 -4.39 0.75
N ASN A 212 4.51 -3.52 1.14
CA ASN A 212 4.15 -2.33 0.37
C ASN A 212 5.34 -1.36 0.24
N ASP A 213 6.25 -1.37 1.21
CA ASP A 213 7.41 -0.48 1.20
C ASP A 213 8.40 -0.77 0.07
N ILE A 214 8.71 -2.05 -0.18
CA ILE A 214 9.94 -2.45 -0.91
C ILE A 214 9.71 -3.63 -1.88
N GLU A 215 8.65 -4.44 -1.74
CA GLU A 215 8.42 -5.67 -2.53
C GLU A 215 7.79 -5.40 -3.92
N CYS A 216 8.19 -4.32 -4.60
CA CYS A 216 8.10 -4.30 -6.07
C CYS A 216 9.25 -5.18 -6.63
N HIS A 217 8.94 -6.45 -6.83
CA HIS A 217 9.94 -7.47 -7.15
C HIS A 217 10.70 -7.20 -8.46
N ASP A 218 12.02 -7.01 -8.36
CA ASP A 218 13.09 -7.23 -9.38
C ASP A 218 12.83 -6.73 -10.81
N SER A 219 11.92 -5.79 -11.01
CA SER A 219 11.59 -5.25 -12.33
C SER A 219 12.21 -3.87 -12.48
N ALA A 220 12.49 -3.43 -13.71
CA ALA A 220 13.01 -2.07 -13.96
C ALA A 220 12.03 -0.94 -13.55
N GLN A 221 10.85 -1.26 -13.01
CA GLN A 221 9.82 -0.36 -12.50
C GLN A 221 9.82 -0.40 -10.96
N ASN A 222 10.81 0.27 -10.36
CA ASN A 222 11.36 0.00 -9.02
C ASN A 222 11.06 1.08 -7.98
N GLU A 223 10.23 2.06 -8.31
CA GLU A 223 9.89 3.12 -7.38
C GLU A 223 9.20 2.53 -6.16
N ASN A 224 9.79 2.81 -5.00
CA ASN A 224 9.38 2.30 -3.70
C ASN A 224 9.24 3.47 -2.72
N ILE A 225 8.91 3.20 -1.45
CA ILE A 225 8.70 4.26 -0.46
C ILE A 225 9.89 5.22 -0.34
N VAL A 226 11.12 4.73 -0.53
CA VAL A 226 12.33 5.56 -0.45
C VAL A 226 12.37 6.59 -1.56
N ASP A 227 11.94 6.21 -2.76
CA ASP A 227 11.88 7.11 -3.91
C ASP A 227 10.80 8.17 -3.70
N ILE A 228 9.65 7.79 -3.14
CA ILE A 228 8.59 8.73 -2.75
C ILE A 228 9.10 9.75 -1.73
N LEU A 229 9.73 9.29 -0.65
CA LEU A 229 10.24 10.15 0.42
C LEU A 229 11.38 11.07 -0.05
N ARG A 230 12.22 10.60 -0.99
CA ARG A 230 13.34 11.37 -1.56
C ARG A 230 12.85 12.43 -2.54
N ASP A 231 12.00 12.04 -3.49
CA ASP A 231 11.66 12.88 -4.64
C ASP A 231 10.46 13.80 -4.36
N PHE A 232 9.62 13.43 -3.38
CA PHE A 232 8.44 14.18 -2.99
C PHE A 232 8.43 14.50 -1.48
N PRO A 233 9.43 15.22 -0.95
CA PRO A 233 9.57 15.48 0.49
C PRO A 233 8.44 16.32 1.10
N ASN A 234 7.61 16.93 0.26
CA ASN A 234 6.45 17.71 0.67
C ASN A 234 5.14 16.90 0.69
N VAL A 235 5.14 15.63 0.27
CA VAL A 235 4.02 14.71 0.48
C VAL A 235 4.13 14.16 1.90
N LYS A 236 3.01 14.14 2.62
CA LYS A 236 2.96 13.53 3.94
C LYS A 236 2.87 12.02 3.77
N PHE A 237 3.75 11.28 4.41
CA PHE A 237 3.72 9.82 4.40
C PHE A 237 3.48 9.29 5.81
N ASP A 238 2.37 8.58 5.97
CA ASP A 238 1.91 7.97 7.21
C ASP A 238 2.04 6.45 7.10
N HIS A 239 3.19 5.94 7.53
CA HIS A 239 3.42 4.50 7.59
C HIS A 239 2.92 3.98 8.93
N ILE A 240 1.68 3.49 8.93
CA ILE A 240 1.03 2.98 10.13
C ILE A 240 1.57 1.61 10.49
N ALA A 241 1.35 1.20 11.74
CA ALA A 241 1.76 -0.12 12.18
C ALA A 241 1.17 -1.24 11.29
N ASP A 242 1.90 -2.35 11.17
CA ASP A 242 1.52 -3.43 10.27
C ASP A 242 0.16 -4.04 10.65
N GLN A 243 -0.82 -3.90 9.74
CA GLN A 243 -2.19 -4.35 9.93
C GLN A 243 -2.35 -5.88 9.86
N ASN A 244 -1.32 -6.62 9.38
CA ASN A 244 -1.29 -8.08 9.45
C ASN A 244 -1.45 -8.59 10.90
N ARG A 245 -1.12 -7.78 11.91
CA ARG A 245 -1.20 -8.17 13.32
C ARG A 245 -2.62 -8.47 13.82
N GLY A 246 -3.65 -7.85 13.23
CA GLY A 246 -5.03 -7.95 13.70
C GLY A 246 -6.02 -8.40 12.64
N LEU A 247 -5.71 -8.16 11.36
CA LEU A 247 -6.61 -8.41 10.22
C LEU A 247 -6.17 -9.56 9.32
N ARG A 248 -5.08 -10.26 9.70
CA ARG A 248 -4.67 -11.53 9.13
C ARG A 248 -4.70 -12.63 10.17
N ALA A 249 -5.40 -13.72 9.87
CA ALA A 249 -5.54 -14.86 10.78
C ALA A 249 -5.42 -16.19 10.03
N ARG A 250 -4.44 -16.99 10.45
CA ARG A 250 -4.12 -18.30 9.84
C ARG A 250 -5.02 -19.42 10.32
N GLY A 251 -5.28 -20.36 9.43
CA GLY A 251 -5.98 -21.60 9.70
C GLY A 251 -7.46 -21.42 10.04
N ALA A 252 -8.02 -22.42 10.71
CA ALA A 252 -9.43 -22.44 11.11
C ALA A 252 -9.81 -21.24 11.99
N ALA A 253 -8.89 -20.74 12.83
CA ALA A 253 -9.17 -19.63 13.74
C ALA A 253 -9.60 -18.34 13.00
N GLY A 254 -8.97 -18.02 11.87
CA GLY A 254 -9.39 -16.86 11.05
C GLY A 254 -10.77 -17.05 10.43
N TRP A 255 -11.04 -18.24 9.88
CA TRP A 255 -12.35 -18.56 9.29
C TRP A 255 -13.46 -18.61 10.34
N ASP A 256 -13.18 -19.09 11.55
CA ASP A 256 -14.11 -19.10 12.68
C ASP A 256 -14.43 -17.68 13.14
N ALA A 257 -13.43 -16.78 13.18
CA ALA A 257 -13.60 -15.38 13.56
C ALA A 257 -14.57 -14.62 12.65
N ILE A 258 -14.61 -14.94 11.35
CA ILE A 258 -15.53 -14.33 10.38
C ILE A 258 -16.75 -15.20 10.03
N ALA A 259 -16.91 -16.37 10.65
CA ALA A 259 -17.96 -17.33 10.29
C ALA A 259 -19.38 -16.75 10.43
N TRP A 260 -19.58 -15.86 11.41
CA TRP A 260 -20.86 -15.17 11.65
C TRP A 260 -21.32 -14.34 10.44
N MET A 261 -20.40 -13.90 9.56
CA MET A 261 -20.73 -13.12 8.38
C MET A 261 -21.55 -13.91 7.37
N LYS A 262 -21.39 -15.25 7.32
CA LYS A 262 -22.11 -16.15 6.40
C LYS A 262 -23.63 -16.04 6.55
N ASP A 263 -24.07 -15.91 7.80
CA ASP A 263 -25.49 -15.91 8.19
C ASP A 263 -25.98 -14.52 8.60
N SER A 264 -25.17 -13.47 8.38
CA SER A 264 -25.57 -12.08 8.67
C SER A 264 -26.86 -11.72 7.93
N ALA A 265 -27.75 -10.96 8.56
CA ALA A 265 -28.97 -10.46 7.92
C ALA A 265 -28.64 -9.48 6.77
N ASP A 266 -27.52 -8.75 6.86
CA ASP A 266 -27.09 -7.82 5.83
C ASP A 266 -26.44 -8.58 4.64
N PRO A 267 -27.04 -8.55 3.43
CA PRO A 267 -26.47 -9.21 2.26
C PRO A 267 -25.07 -8.72 1.88
N ARG A 268 -24.70 -7.49 2.24
CA ARG A 268 -23.37 -6.92 2.00
C ARG A 268 -22.33 -7.58 2.90
N VAL A 269 -22.68 -7.86 4.15
CA VAL A 269 -21.80 -8.57 5.09
C VAL A 269 -21.60 -10.02 4.65
N ARG A 270 -22.66 -10.70 4.18
CA ARG A 270 -22.53 -12.04 3.56
C ARG A 270 -21.62 -12.01 2.32
N TRP A 271 -21.70 -10.93 1.53
CA TRP A 271 -20.83 -10.73 0.38
C TRP A 271 -19.36 -10.53 0.79
N LEU A 272 -19.07 -9.73 1.83
CA LEU A 272 -17.71 -9.56 2.33
C LEU A 272 -17.06 -10.88 2.75
N HIS A 273 -17.82 -11.79 3.36
CA HIS A 273 -17.34 -13.15 3.62
C HIS A 273 -16.91 -13.87 2.32
N THR A 274 -17.69 -13.73 1.24
CA THR A 274 -17.34 -14.30 -0.07
C THR A 274 -16.06 -13.66 -0.63
N CYS A 275 -15.86 -12.36 -0.45
CA CYS A 275 -14.63 -11.67 -0.83
C CYS A 275 -13.41 -12.22 -0.07
N ALA A 276 -13.51 -12.38 1.26
CA ALA A 276 -12.44 -12.99 2.06
C ALA A 276 -12.09 -14.41 1.57
N GLN A 277 -13.09 -15.24 1.26
CA GLN A 277 -12.86 -16.57 0.66
C GLN A 277 -12.14 -16.52 -0.68
N LYS A 278 -12.45 -15.52 -1.50
CA LYS A 278 -11.81 -15.35 -2.81
C LYS A 278 -10.37 -14.87 -2.68
N GLY A 279 -10.05 -14.14 -1.62
CA GLY A 279 -8.72 -13.63 -1.32
C GLY A 279 -7.78 -14.57 -0.57
N ASP A 280 -8.24 -15.76 -0.13
CA ASP A 280 -7.37 -16.76 0.52
C ASP A 280 -6.17 -17.08 -0.39
N PRO A 281 -4.92 -16.80 0.05
CA PRO A 281 -3.72 -16.99 -0.77
C PRO A 281 -3.47 -18.45 -1.16
N ASN A 282 -4.12 -19.42 -0.51
CA ASN A 282 -3.98 -20.84 -0.84
C ASN A 282 -4.97 -21.30 -1.89
N ARG A 283 -6.01 -20.51 -2.20
CA ARG A 283 -6.99 -20.86 -3.22
C ARG A 283 -6.34 -21.09 -4.60
N TRP A 284 -5.23 -20.40 -4.86
CA TRP A 284 -4.52 -20.44 -6.13
C TRP A 284 -3.27 -21.35 -6.11
N GLY A 285 -2.96 -21.95 -4.95
CA GLY A 285 -1.88 -22.93 -4.80
C GLY A 285 -0.46 -22.37 -4.96
N PHE A 286 -0.28 -21.05 -5.01
CA PHE A 286 1.01 -20.42 -5.29
C PHE A 286 1.95 -20.36 -4.09
N LEU A 287 1.41 -20.20 -2.88
CA LEU A 287 2.23 -19.80 -1.73
C LEU A 287 2.39 -20.90 -0.65
N ASN A 288 1.63 -22.01 -0.69
CA ASN A 288 1.69 -23.09 0.32
C ASN A 288 1.70 -22.55 1.78
N LEU A 289 0.99 -21.45 2.05
CA LEU A 289 1.03 -20.74 3.34
C LEU A 289 0.05 -21.31 4.38
N GLY A 290 -0.82 -22.24 3.99
CA GLY A 290 -1.94 -22.73 4.78
C GLY A 290 -3.09 -21.73 4.76
N THR A 291 -4.35 -22.21 4.68
CA THR A 291 -5.55 -21.36 4.52
C THR A 291 -5.56 -20.21 5.52
N GLU A 292 -5.85 -18.99 5.10
CA GLU A 292 -5.92 -17.84 6.00
C GLU A 292 -6.98 -16.83 5.54
N VAL A 293 -7.51 -16.09 6.51
CA VAL A 293 -8.22 -14.84 6.25
C VAL A 293 -7.18 -13.75 6.27
N ASP A 294 -6.97 -13.08 5.14
CA ASP A 294 -6.10 -11.92 5.05
C ASP A 294 -6.87 -10.78 4.36
N ILE A 295 -7.12 -9.73 5.14
CA ILE A 295 -7.77 -8.50 4.69
C ILE A 295 -7.00 -7.30 5.25
N SER A 296 -5.69 -7.45 5.48
CA SER A 296 -4.92 -6.53 6.31
C SER A 296 -4.91 -5.09 5.79
N ASP A 297 -4.89 -4.89 4.48
CA ASP A 297 -4.95 -3.58 3.84
C ASP A 297 -6.25 -2.82 4.14
N ALA A 298 -7.33 -3.50 4.55
CA ALA A 298 -8.54 -2.87 5.07
C ALA A 298 -8.29 -2.06 6.36
N GLY A 299 -7.21 -2.35 7.08
CA GLY A 299 -6.80 -1.64 8.29
C GLY A 299 -6.46 -0.16 8.05
N MET A 300 -5.94 0.19 6.88
CA MET A 300 -5.71 1.60 6.50
C MET A 300 -7.02 2.39 6.39
N TYR A 301 -8.09 1.74 5.92
CA TYR A 301 -9.42 2.34 5.84
C TYR A 301 -10.03 2.50 7.23
N TYR A 302 -9.80 1.52 8.12
CA TYR A 302 -10.18 1.61 9.52
C TYR A 302 -9.46 2.77 10.22
N TYR A 303 -8.14 2.88 10.01
CA TYR A 303 -7.33 3.99 10.52
C TYR A 303 -7.83 5.34 10.01
N LEU A 304 -8.02 5.51 8.69
CA LEU A 304 -8.57 6.75 8.14
C LEU A 304 -9.94 7.10 8.73
N SER A 305 -10.75 6.11 9.08
CA SER A 305 -12.12 6.32 9.55
C SER A 305 -12.29 6.40 11.07
N THR A 306 -11.25 6.09 11.85
CA THR A 306 -11.33 6.05 13.32
C THR A 306 -10.14 6.72 14.03
N GLY A 307 -9.02 6.89 13.34
CA GLY A 307 -7.72 7.26 13.91
C GLY A 307 -7.02 6.13 14.66
N ARG A 308 -7.56 4.90 14.65
CA ARG A 308 -6.96 3.72 15.32
C ARG A 308 -6.19 2.87 14.32
N GLU A 309 -4.94 2.56 14.66
CA GLU A 309 -4.08 1.68 13.87
C GLU A 309 -4.15 0.21 14.32
N ASP A 310 -4.82 -0.11 15.41
CA ASP A 310 -4.82 -1.42 16.06
C ASP A 310 -6.08 -2.24 15.76
N ALA A 311 -6.65 -2.07 14.57
CA ALA A 311 -7.83 -2.80 14.13
C ALA A 311 -7.60 -4.31 14.14
N ASP A 312 -8.61 -5.06 14.59
CA ASP A 312 -8.65 -6.51 14.50
C ASP A 312 -10.00 -7.05 13.96
N LEU A 313 -10.12 -8.37 13.82
CA LEU A 313 -11.34 -9.01 13.33
C LEU A 313 -12.56 -8.79 14.25
N ASP A 314 -12.35 -8.57 15.56
CA ASP A 314 -13.43 -8.27 16.50
C ASP A 314 -13.92 -6.82 16.35
N ASP A 315 -13.02 -5.86 16.12
CA ASP A 315 -13.38 -4.49 15.74
C ASP A 315 -14.25 -4.46 14.46
N LEU A 316 -13.90 -5.27 13.45
CA LEU A 316 -14.71 -5.39 12.23
C LEU A 316 -16.06 -6.04 12.51
N LYS A 317 -16.11 -7.05 13.38
CA LYS A 317 -17.36 -7.68 13.79
C LYS A 317 -18.28 -6.71 14.49
N GLU A 318 -17.76 -5.91 15.42
CA GLU A 318 -18.52 -4.84 16.08
C GLU A 318 -19.08 -3.85 15.06
N LEU A 319 -18.23 -3.35 14.16
CA LEU A 319 -18.60 -2.38 13.12
C LEU A 319 -19.72 -2.89 12.20
N PHE A 320 -19.60 -4.13 11.73
CA PHE A 320 -20.53 -4.71 10.76
C PHE A 320 -21.78 -5.31 11.40
N SER A 321 -21.75 -5.64 12.70
CA SER A 321 -22.91 -6.11 13.46
C SER A 321 -23.77 -4.97 14.01
N ALA A 322 -23.23 -3.75 14.08
CA ALA A 322 -23.98 -2.58 14.52
C ALA A 322 -25.22 -2.33 13.65
N ALA A 323 -26.36 -2.06 14.30
CA ALA A 323 -27.68 -1.97 13.67
C ALA A 323 -27.83 -0.82 12.68
N GLU A 324 -27.00 0.22 12.78
CA GLU A 324 -27.05 1.37 11.88
C GLU A 324 -26.44 0.99 10.52
N PRO A 325 -27.23 0.94 9.43
CA PRO A 325 -26.64 0.92 8.11
C PRO A 325 -25.92 2.27 7.87
N GLY A 326 -24.80 2.26 7.14
CA GLY A 326 -24.34 3.47 6.46
C GLY A 326 -25.46 4.08 5.60
N PRO A 327 -25.31 5.31 5.11
CA PRO A 327 -26.35 5.94 4.28
C PRO A 327 -26.81 4.98 3.19
N ALA A 328 -28.13 4.95 2.93
CA ALA A 328 -28.70 4.09 1.91
C ALA A 328 -27.91 4.26 0.60
N GLY A 329 -27.23 3.19 0.17
CA GLY A 329 -26.64 3.12 -1.15
C GLY A 329 -27.74 3.37 -2.18
N ARG A 330 -27.41 4.11 -3.25
CA ARG A 330 -28.35 4.48 -4.30
C ARG A 330 -28.96 3.27 -4.97
#